data_AF-A0A954HXW0-F1
#
_entry.id   AF-A0A954HXW0-F1
#
_cell.length_a   1.000
_cell.length_b   1.000
_cell.length_c   1.000
_cell.angle_alpha   90.00
_cell.angle_beta   90.00
_cell.angle_gamma   90.00
#
_symmetry.space_group_name_H-M   'P 1'
#
loop_
_entity.id
_entity.type
_entity.pdbx_description
1 polymer ?
#
loop_
_entity_poly.entity_id
_entity_poly.type
_entity_poly.pdbx_seq_one_letter_code
_entity_poly.pdbx_strand_id
1 'polypeptide(L)'
;MSVVRHDGTKVVLPRTGPDAFWDALDQEFAPDDERTWRYLAMLALRENSGWPVDRIGRAFGHNKGHVTRCLERIKDSIRTRFDADDLWSDPVDRTDPPNG
;
A
#
# COMPACT_ATOMS: atom_id res chain seq x y z
N MET A 1 6.31 12.50 13.66
CA MET A 1 7.64 12.29 14.30
C MET A 1 8.66 13.21 13.65
N SER A 2 9.80 13.44 14.29
CA SER A 2 10.90 14.22 13.69
C SER A 2 12.23 13.58 14.05
N VAL A 3 13.19 13.67 13.15
CA VAL A 3 14.59 13.26 13.38
C VAL A 3 15.48 14.49 13.37
N VAL A 4 16.55 14.49 14.16
CA VAL A 4 17.56 15.56 14.16
C VAL A 4 18.78 15.04 13.40
N ARG A 5 19.21 15.79 12.39
CA ARG A 5 20.44 15.49 11.64
C ARG A 5 21.66 15.76 12.51
N HIS A 6 22.82 15.23 12.11
CA HIS A 6 24.09 15.47 12.80
C HIS A 6 24.48 16.97 12.87
N ASP A 7 23.97 17.78 11.96
CA ASP A 7 24.15 19.24 11.93
C ASP A 7 23.16 20.01 12.85
N GLY A 8 22.34 19.30 13.63
CA GLY A 8 21.32 19.88 14.51
C GLY A 8 20.00 20.23 13.81
N THR A 9 19.89 20.05 12.50
CA THR A 9 18.66 20.36 11.76
C THR A 9 17.56 19.35 12.09
N LYS A 10 16.44 19.85 12.61
CA LYS A 10 15.24 19.03 12.86
C LYS A 10 14.48 18.83 11.55
N VAL A 11 14.43 17.60 11.07
CA VAL A 11 13.62 17.19 9.92
C VAL A 11 12.31 16.61 10.43
N VAL A 12 11.21 17.28 10.09
CA VAL A 12 9.88 16.75 10.32
C VAL A 12 9.62 15.65 9.30
N LEU A 13 9.31 14.44 9.78
CA LEU A 13 8.93 13.35 8.89
C LEU A 13 7.55 13.70 8.30
N PRO A 14 7.40 13.72 6.96
CA PRO A 14 6.09 13.91 6.36
C PRO A 14 5.15 12.85 6.92
N ARG A 15 4.05 13.29 7.52
CA ARG A 15 2.91 12.44 7.81
C ARG A 15 2.10 12.34 6.52
N THR A 16 2.57 11.55 5.57
CA THR A 16 1.62 10.94 4.64
C THR A 16 0.78 10.02 5.52
N GLY A 17 -0.44 10.50 5.84
CA GLY A 17 -1.38 9.73 6.64
C GLY A 17 -1.77 8.43 5.93
N PRO A 18 -2.56 7.58 6.58
CA PRO A 18 -3.25 6.51 5.86
C PRO A 18 -4.11 7.17 4.77
N ASP A 19 -3.68 7.04 3.51
CA ASP A 19 -4.57 7.32 2.38
C ASP A 19 -5.68 6.26 2.40
N ALA A 20 -6.92 6.65 2.07
CA ALA A 20 -8.07 5.73 2.00
C ALA A 20 -7.78 4.47 1.16
N PHE A 21 -6.86 4.58 0.20
CA PHE A 21 -6.32 3.45 -0.57
C PHE A 21 -5.61 2.40 0.30
N TRP A 22 -4.74 2.83 1.23
CA TRP A 22 -4.01 1.90 2.11
C TRP A 22 -4.93 1.25 3.16
N ASP A 23 -5.97 1.95 3.62
CA ASP A 23 -6.99 1.35 4.49
C ASP A 23 -7.80 0.29 3.75
N ALA A 24 -8.15 0.54 2.47
CA ALA A 24 -8.81 -0.46 1.63
C ALA A 24 -7.91 -1.67 1.36
N LEU A 25 -6.62 -1.47 1.12
CA LEU A 25 -5.64 -2.56 1.00
C LEU A 25 -5.52 -3.37 2.29
N ASP A 26 -5.47 -2.72 3.44
CA ASP A 26 -5.37 -3.40 4.75
C ASP A 26 -6.58 -4.33 4.97
N GLN A 27 -7.78 -3.86 4.65
CA GLN A 27 -9.01 -4.66 4.76
C GLN A 27 -9.05 -5.82 3.77
N GLU A 28 -8.73 -5.56 2.49
CA GLU A 28 -8.79 -6.57 1.42
C GLU A 28 -7.73 -7.67 1.57
N PHE A 29 -6.54 -7.33 2.08
CA PHE A 29 -5.44 -8.26 2.27
C PHE A 29 -5.32 -8.80 3.70
N ALA A 30 -6.22 -8.39 4.62
CA ALA A 30 -6.34 -8.91 5.98
C ALA A 30 -6.21 -10.44 6.11
N PRO A 31 -6.86 -11.27 5.26
CA PRO A 31 -6.81 -12.73 5.40
C PRO A 31 -5.53 -13.38 4.82
N ASP A 32 -4.65 -12.62 4.16
CA ASP A 32 -3.54 -13.20 3.40
C ASP A 32 -2.32 -13.61 4.23
N ASP A 33 -1.45 -14.41 3.60
CA ASP A 33 -0.22 -14.92 4.19
C ASP A 33 0.85 -13.82 4.42
N GLU A 34 1.82 -14.15 5.28
CA GLU A 34 2.92 -13.25 5.64
C GLU A 34 3.72 -12.76 4.41
N ARG A 35 3.79 -13.57 3.35
CA ARG A 35 4.52 -13.22 2.13
C ARG A 35 3.81 -12.10 1.38
N THR A 36 2.49 -12.12 1.28
CA THR A 36 1.72 -11.04 0.67
C THR A 36 1.91 -9.74 1.45
N TRP A 37 1.87 -9.80 2.78
CA TRP A 37 2.17 -8.65 3.64
C TRP A 37 3.58 -8.09 3.45
N ARG A 38 4.59 -8.95 3.28
CA ARG A 38 5.95 -8.49 2.94
C ARG A 38 5.97 -7.75 1.60
N TYR A 39 5.21 -8.19 0.60
CA TYR A 39 5.15 -7.50 -0.70
C TYR A 39 4.44 -6.15 -0.61
N LEU A 40 3.35 -6.06 0.17
CA LEU A 40 2.67 -4.80 0.48
C LEU A 40 3.61 -3.81 1.19
N ALA A 41 4.40 -4.28 2.15
CA ALA A 41 5.40 -3.46 2.82
C ALA A 41 6.48 -2.93 1.86
N MET A 42 6.96 -3.78 0.93
CA MET A 42 7.88 -3.33 -0.14
C MET A 42 7.24 -2.27 -1.04
N LEU A 43 5.96 -2.44 -1.39
CA LEU A 43 5.20 -1.48 -2.19
C LEU A 43 5.05 -0.14 -1.46
N ALA A 44 4.71 -0.15 -0.18
CA ALA A 44 4.58 1.07 0.63
C ALA A 44 5.90 1.84 0.71
N LEU A 45 7.05 1.17 0.89
CA LEU A 45 8.36 1.82 0.85
C LEU A 45 8.68 2.42 -0.52
N ARG A 46 8.22 1.77 -1.59
CA ARG A 46 8.43 2.25 -2.95
C ARG A 46 7.59 3.50 -3.25
N GLU A 47 6.29 3.44 -3.00
CA GLU A 47 5.34 4.47 -3.43
C GLU A 47 5.23 5.61 -2.41
N ASN A 48 5.21 5.34 -1.10
CA ASN A 48 5.06 6.38 -0.07
C ASN A 48 6.38 7.04 0.31
N SER A 49 7.48 6.28 0.31
CA SER A 49 8.80 6.76 0.71
C SER A 49 9.77 6.97 -0.45
N GLY A 50 9.39 6.61 -1.68
CA GLY A 50 10.21 6.79 -2.88
C GLY A 50 11.49 5.95 -2.89
N TRP A 51 11.56 4.85 -2.13
CA TRP A 51 12.80 4.10 -2.03
C TRP A 51 13.19 3.45 -3.38
N PRO A 52 14.46 3.54 -3.80
CA PRO A 52 14.95 2.79 -4.95
C PRO A 52 14.94 1.28 -4.64
N VAL A 53 14.68 0.47 -5.66
CA VAL A 53 14.55 -1.01 -5.56
C VAL A 53 15.77 -1.63 -4.87
N ASP A 54 16.97 -1.12 -5.12
CA ASP A 54 18.20 -1.62 -4.51
C ASP A 54 18.25 -1.40 -2.99
N ARG A 55 17.66 -0.31 -2.47
CA ARG A 55 17.57 -0.08 -1.01
C ARG A 55 16.49 -0.95 -0.36
N ILE A 56 15.38 -1.16 -1.04
CA ILE A 56 14.34 -2.11 -0.60
C ILE A 56 14.95 -3.52 -0.53
N GLY A 57 15.71 -3.93 -1.56
CA GLY A 57 16.41 -5.21 -1.55
C GLY A 57 17.33 -5.39 -0.36
N ARG A 58 18.12 -4.35 -0.01
CA ARG A 58 18.97 -4.38 1.19
C ARG A 58 18.17 -4.53 2.49
N ALA A 59 17.03 -3.86 2.63
CA ALA A 59 16.20 -3.94 3.83
C ALA A 59 15.57 -5.33 4.02
N PHE A 60 15.25 -6.03 2.94
CA PHE A 60 14.59 -7.35 2.98
C PHE A 60 15.53 -8.53 2.70
N GLY A 61 16.84 -8.28 2.50
CA GLY A 61 17.81 -9.35 2.18
C GLY A 61 17.59 -9.98 0.80
N HIS A 62 17.16 -9.19 -0.18
CA HIS A 62 16.85 -9.65 -1.54
C HIS A 62 17.64 -8.89 -2.60
N ASN A 63 17.91 -9.57 -3.72
CA ASN A 63 18.48 -8.92 -4.90
C ASN A 63 17.42 -8.09 -5.66
N LYS A 64 17.88 -7.17 -6.49
CA LYS A 64 17.02 -6.26 -7.26
C LYS A 64 15.93 -6.99 -8.07
N GLY A 65 16.31 -8.05 -8.79
CA GLY A 65 15.37 -8.80 -9.62
C GLY A 65 14.27 -9.51 -8.82
N HIS A 66 14.59 -9.99 -7.62
CA HIS A 66 13.60 -10.54 -6.71
C HIS A 66 12.59 -9.47 -6.28
N VAL A 67 13.08 -8.30 -5.83
CA VAL A 67 12.20 -7.21 -5.40
C VAL A 67 11.31 -6.71 -6.54
N THR A 68 11.86 -6.55 -7.75
CA THR A 68 11.07 -6.16 -8.94
C THR A 68 9.90 -7.12 -9.17
N ARG A 69 10.16 -8.44 -9.17
CA ARG A 69 9.09 -9.45 -9.36
C ARG A 69 8.07 -9.45 -8.22
N CYS A 70 8.48 -9.22 -6.98
CA CYS A 70 7.56 -9.08 -5.85
C CYS A 70 6.63 -7.88 -6.02
N LEU A 71 7.19 -6.73 -6.43
CA LEU A 71 6.43 -5.51 -6.69
C LEU A 71 5.45 -5.67 -7.86
N GLU A 72 5.85 -6.32 -8.94
CA GLU A 72 4.97 -6.64 -10.07
C GLU A 72 3.82 -7.55 -9.62
N ARG A 73 4.14 -8.64 -8.91
CA ARG A 73 3.13 -9.60 -8.44
C ARG A 73 2.09 -8.97 -7.51
N ILE A 74 2.50 -8.12 -6.58
CA ILE A 74 1.53 -7.47 -5.69
C ILE A 74 0.71 -6.41 -6.43
N LYS A 75 1.30 -5.67 -7.38
CA LYS A 75 0.55 -4.73 -8.24
C LYS A 75 -0.50 -5.46 -9.07
N ASP A 76 -0.17 -6.61 -9.63
CA ASP A 76 -1.13 -7.43 -10.39
C ASP A 76 -2.22 -8.00 -9.49
N SER A 77 -1.89 -8.37 -8.25
CA SER A 77 -2.87 -8.83 -7.26
C SER A 77 -3.83 -7.71 -6.84
N ILE A 78 -3.31 -6.51 -6.62
CA ILE A 78 -4.13 -5.31 -6.35
C ILE A 78 -5.05 -5.02 -7.54
N ARG A 79 -4.53 -4.97 -8.76
CA ARG A 79 -5.36 -4.79 -9.97
C ARG A 79 -6.45 -5.86 -10.04
N THR A 80 -6.09 -7.13 -9.90
CA THR A 80 -7.07 -8.23 -10.01
C THR A 80 -8.20 -8.14 -8.97
N ARG A 81 -7.87 -7.79 -7.72
CA ARG A 81 -8.86 -7.73 -6.64
C ARG A 81 -9.70 -6.46 -6.67
N PHE A 82 -9.10 -5.31 -6.99
CA PHE A 82 -9.80 -4.03 -7.05
C PHE A 82 -10.50 -3.77 -8.40
N ASP A 83 -9.97 -4.26 -9.53
CA ASP A 83 -10.67 -4.22 -10.84
C ASP A 83 -11.88 -5.18 -10.84
N ALA A 84 -11.86 -6.24 -10.02
CA ALA A 84 -13.01 -7.12 -9.83
C ALA A 84 -14.14 -6.47 -9.00
N ASP A 85 -13.82 -5.44 -8.21
CA ASP A 85 -14.77 -4.71 -7.37
C ASP A 85 -15.52 -3.59 -8.12
N ASP A 86 -15.05 -3.21 -9.31
CA ASP A 86 -15.76 -2.28 -10.22
C ASP A 86 -17.02 -2.92 -10.85
N LEU A 87 -17.27 -4.22 -10.62
CA LEU A 87 -18.50 -4.93 -10.98
C LEU A 87 -19.56 -4.94 -9.84
N TRP A 88 -19.24 -4.43 -8.65
CA TRP A 88 -20.09 -4.55 -7.45
C TRP A 88 -20.29 -3.24 -6.65
N SER A 89 -20.10 -2.07 -7.27
CA SER A 89 -20.57 -0.80 -6.71
C SER A 89 -21.36 0.01 -7.73
N ASP A 90 -22.55 -0.48 -8.06
CA ASP A 90 -23.67 0.47 -8.15
C ASP A 90 -23.99 0.92 -6.72
N PRO A 91 -23.97 2.22 -6.41
CA PRO A 91 -24.57 2.71 -5.18
C PRO A 91 -26.08 2.49 -5.34
N VAL A 92 -26.58 1.33 -4.92
CA VAL A 92 -28.02 1.16 -4.68
C VAL A 92 -28.34 2.00 -3.45
N ASP A 93 -28.69 3.24 -3.77
CA ASP A 93 -29.39 4.23 -2.97
C ASP A 93 -30.23 3.57 -1.86
N ARG A 94 -29.81 3.76 -0.61
CA ARG A 94 -30.49 3.28 0.60
C ARG A 94 -31.27 4.38 1.32
N THR A 95 -31.79 5.36 0.59
CA THR A 95 -32.74 6.37 1.08
C THR A 95 -33.75 6.66 -0.03
N ASP A 96 -34.94 6.07 -0.08
CA ASP A 96 -36.03 6.19 0.89
C ASP A 96 -37.12 5.13 0.65
N PRO A 97 -37.86 4.72 1.70
CA PRO A 97 -39.31 4.63 1.55
C PRO A 97 -40.07 5.28 2.73
N PRO A 98 -41.40 5.54 2.62
CA PRO A 98 -42.27 5.48 1.45
C PRO A 98 -43.00 6.81 1.16
N ASN A 99 -43.39 7.00 -0.10
CA ASN A 99 -44.56 7.83 -0.43
C ASN A 99 -45.81 6.95 -0.24
N GLY A 100 -46.74 7.38 0.61
CA GLY A 100 -48.06 6.76 0.79
C GLY A 100 -48.48 6.62 2.24
#